data_AF-A6VB09-F1
#
_entry.id   AF-A6VB09-F1
#
_cell.length_a   1.000
_cell.length_b   1.000
_cell.length_c   1.000
_cell.angle_alpha   90.00
_cell.angle_beta   90.00
_cell.angle_gamma   90.00
#
_symmetry.space_group_name_H-M   'P 1'
#
loop_
_entity.id
_entity.type
_entity.pdbx_description
1 polymer ?
#
loop_
_entity_poly.entity_id
_entity_poly.type
_entity_poly.pdbx_seq_one_letter_code
_entity_poly.pdbx_strand_id
1 'polypeptide(L)'
;MATPDSKERFIGLEWLRFLLGLYVVVYHTLHSYPKEQKFPGLDELTSLGFFATSTFFALSGFLLAHVYARSGRLRESARSFWTKRLSNLYPLHLFSLLLSILVLLALSHLGIGPDLDKATPRFVIYDTNEVLGRTHPELFLHWMSNTELFLNSILQILLLQAWNPYYLTFNAPLWSLSTLMFFYLAFPFVAPRLMRSRHKWKVLALVWLVYLVPPVLVVASESYGIPWTGLLHRNPLLRLPEFLGGILAYGLFRGYRDRGLAPGRGLLAGLVALVVAAFLVADYLFTQGAKHWYFLLHNGLLLPAQLLLVCLCALPADPKSAFVRHWSPRLGAASLSLFALHVPLFTLFSRGERLIAVPGRCLDDWRACTEAAAALPSSLLYYPLFLMLLVAFCVLFQERGVVPVRKWLVRRLMPAPPLAKVPRPA
;
A
#
# COMPACT_ATOMS: atom_id res chain seq x y z
N MET A 1 -31.70 -20.17 9.12
CA MET A 1 -31.72 -19.22 10.26
C MET A 1 -30.27 -19.01 10.69
N ALA A 2 -29.62 -17.93 10.26
CA ALA A 2 -28.22 -17.68 10.61
C ALA A 2 -28.16 -17.08 12.02
N THR A 3 -27.35 -17.67 12.90
CA THR A 3 -27.07 -17.14 14.24
C THR A 3 -26.41 -15.75 14.13
N PRO A 4 -26.78 -14.73 14.93
CA PRO A 4 -26.39 -13.34 14.69
C PRO A 4 -24.94 -12.98 15.09
N ASP A 5 -24.07 -13.95 15.39
CA ASP A 5 -22.79 -13.68 16.07
C ASP A 5 -21.54 -14.35 15.49
N SER A 6 -21.63 -14.98 14.30
CA SER A 6 -20.41 -15.22 13.54
C SER A 6 -19.95 -13.90 12.92
N LYS A 7 -18.80 -13.38 13.36
CA LYS A 7 -18.14 -12.25 12.67
C LYS A 7 -17.89 -12.70 11.24
N GLU A 8 -18.74 -12.28 10.31
CA GLU A 8 -18.57 -12.58 8.89
C GLU A 8 -17.16 -12.15 8.46
N ARG A 9 -16.40 -13.10 7.90
CA ARG A 9 -15.03 -12.86 7.46
C ARG A 9 -15.01 -12.88 5.94
N PHE A 10 -14.51 -11.81 5.33
CA PHE A 10 -14.35 -11.77 3.89
C PHE A 10 -13.01 -12.39 3.48
N ILE A 11 -12.97 -13.72 3.32
CA ILE A 11 -11.72 -14.41 2.96
C ILE A 11 -11.20 -13.98 1.58
N GLY A 12 -12.10 -13.70 0.62
CA GLY A 12 -11.69 -13.16 -0.68
C GLY A 12 -11.01 -11.79 -0.59
N LEU A 13 -11.39 -10.96 0.40
CA LEU A 13 -10.72 -9.68 0.65
C LEU A 13 -9.35 -9.85 1.29
N GLU A 14 -9.13 -10.89 2.10
CA GLU A 14 -7.80 -11.20 2.64
C GLU A 14 -6.83 -11.63 1.53
N TRP A 15 -7.30 -12.42 0.56
CA TRP A 15 -6.54 -12.78 -0.63
C TRP A 15 -6.26 -11.57 -1.53
N LEU A 16 -7.28 -10.76 -1.81
CA LEU A 16 -7.10 -9.52 -2.57
C LEU A 16 -6.00 -8.67 -1.94
N ARG A 17 -6.05 -8.49 -0.62
CA ARG A 17 -5.05 -7.73 0.13
C ARG A 17 -3.63 -8.30 -0.02
N PHE A 18 -3.48 -9.62 0.07
CA PHE A 18 -2.19 -10.27 -0.11
C PHE A 18 -1.66 -10.14 -1.55
N LEU A 19 -2.51 -10.40 -2.54
CA LEU A 19 -2.16 -10.35 -3.97
C LEU A 19 -1.79 -8.93 -4.42
N LEU A 20 -2.53 -7.91 -3.96
CA LEU A 20 -2.18 -6.51 -4.23
C LEU A 20 -0.82 -6.16 -3.60
N GLY A 21 -0.54 -6.68 -2.39
CA GLY A 21 0.76 -6.49 -1.74
C GLY A 21 1.90 -7.11 -2.55
N LEU A 22 1.70 -8.33 -3.04
CA LEU A 22 2.66 -9.01 -3.91
C LEU A 22 2.83 -8.28 -5.25
N TYR A 23 1.75 -7.77 -5.85
CA TYR A 23 1.82 -6.97 -7.07
C TYR A 23 2.67 -5.71 -6.87
N VAL A 24 2.52 -5.00 -5.75
CA VAL A 24 3.35 -3.83 -5.43
C VAL A 24 4.82 -4.21 -5.24
N VAL A 25 5.11 -5.37 -4.64
CA VAL A 25 6.48 -5.88 -4.54
C VAL A 25 7.05 -6.03 -5.95
N VAL A 26 6.33 -6.75 -6.82
CA VAL A 26 6.77 -6.99 -8.20
C VAL A 26 6.98 -5.68 -8.95
N TYR A 27 6.06 -4.72 -8.85
CA TYR A 27 6.20 -3.38 -9.44
C TYR A 27 7.52 -2.70 -9.03
N HIS A 28 7.91 -2.73 -7.75
CA HIS A 28 9.12 -2.03 -7.27
C HIS A 28 10.42 -2.83 -7.45
N THR A 29 10.36 -4.15 -7.65
CA THR A 29 11.58 -4.97 -7.67
C THR A 29 11.91 -5.49 -9.06
N LEU A 30 10.90 -5.81 -9.88
CA LEU A 30 11.09 -6.47 -11.16
C LEU A 30 11.81 -5.58 -12.19
N HIS A 31 11.57 -4.27 -12.17
CA HIS A 31 12.22 -3.32 -13.07
C HIS A 31 13.76 -3.28 -12.89
N SER A 32 14.29 -3.78 -11.76
CA SER A 32 15.72 -3.83 -11.48
C SER A 32 16.45 -4.99 -12.17
N TYR A 33 15.69 -5.94 -12.76
CA TYR A 33 16.25 -7.05 -13.52
C TYR A 33 16.36 -6.72 -15.01
N PRO A 34 17.39 -7.24 -15.71
CA PRO A 34 17.58 -6.99 -17.15
C PRO A 34 16.38 -7.42 -18.00
N LYS A 35 16.09 -6.67 -19.05
CA LYS A 35 14.92 -6.90 -19.92
C LYS A 35 15.03 -8.22 -20.70
N GLU A 36 16.24 -8.61 -21.03
CA GLU A 36 16.55 -9.84 -21.80
C GLU A 36 16.16 -11.11 -21.02
N GLN A 37 16.02 -11.00 -19.69
CA GLN A 37 15.60 -12.10 -18.84
C GLN A 37 14.07 -12.21 -18.70
N LYS A 38 13.32 -11.23 -19.20
CA LYS A 38 11.86 -11.13 -19.03
C LYS A 38 11.13 -11.53 -20.31
N PHE A 39 9.90 -12.05 -20.17
CA PHE A 39 9.04 -12.28 -21.31
C PHE A 39 8.44 -10.95 -21.83
N PRO A 40 8.17 -10.82 -23.14
CA PRO A 40 7.57 -9.62 -23.71
C PRO A 40 6.21 -9.30 -23.07
N GLY A 41 5.97 -8.05 -22.67
CA GLY A 41 4.72 -7.63 -22.02
C GLY A 41 4.74 -7.66 -20.49
N LEU A 42 5.77 -8.22 -19.85
CA LEU A 42 5.81 -8.34 -18.38
C LEU A 42 6.00 -6.98 -17.68
N ASP A 43 6.86 -6.12 -18.22
CA ASP A 43 7.11 -4.80 -17.65
C ASP A 43 5.88 -3.89 -17.79
N GLU A 44 5.13 -4.02 -18.89
CA GLU A 44 3.85 -3.36 -19.11
C GLU A 44 2.83 -3.82 -18.07
N LEU A 45 2.56 -5.13 -17.98
CA LEU A 45 1.57 -5.68 -17.02
C LEU A 45 1.87 -5.34 -15.56
N THR A 46 3.13 -5.09 -15.23
CA THR A 46 3.58 -4.73 -13.88
C THR A 46 3.81 -3.23 -13.71
N SER A 47 3.34 -2.39 -14.63
CA SER A 47 3.55 -0.93 -14.62
C SER A 47 2.53 -0.13 -13.78
N LEU A 48 1.37 -0.72 -13.44
CA LEU A 48 0.26 -0.05 -12.76
C LEU A 48 0.31 -0.16 -11.23
N GLY A 49 1.47 0.08 -10.61
CA GLY A 49 1.64 -0.02 -9.15
C GLY A 49 0.63 0.82 -8.33
N PHE A 50 0.21 1.97 -8.88
CA PHE A 50 -0.81 2.82 -8.25
C PHE A 50 -2.19 2.16 -8.20
N PHE A 51 -2.56 1.28 -9.14
CA PHE A 51 -3.85 0.59 -9.11
C PHE A 51 -3.97 -0.27 -7.86
N ALA A 52 -2.89 -0.97 -7.50
CA ALA A 52 -2.87 -1.78 -6.29
C ALA A 52 -2.99 -0.92 -5.02
N THR A 53 -2.21 0.14 -4.92
CA THR A 53 -2.25 1.06 -3.75
C THR A 53 -3.61 1.74 -3.60
N SER A 54 -4.23 2.16 -4.70
CA SER A 54 -5.57 2.76 -4.72
C SER A 54 -6.64 1.76 -4.29
N THR A 55 -6.55 0.52 -4.78
CA THR A 55 -7.43 -0.57 -4.36
C THR A 55 -7.27 -0.88 -2.88
N PHE A 56 -6.05 -0.80 -2.32
CA PHE A 56 -5.80 -0.93 -0.89
C PHE A 56 -6.52 0.15 -0.06
N PHE A 57 -6.51 1.40 -0.53
CA PHE A 57 -7.20 2.50 0.16
C PHE A 57 -8.72 2.30 0.14
N ALA A 58 -9.28 1.92 -1.01
CA ALA A 58 -10.69 1.53 -1.13
C ALA A 58 -11.03 0.32 -0.22
N LEU A 59 -10.20 -0.72 -0.23
CA LEU A 59 -10.35 -1.91 0.60
C LEU A 59 -10.33 -1.58 2.09
N SER A 60 -9.44 -0.69 2.52
CA SER A 60 -9.35 -0.22 3.90
C SER A 60 -10.65 0.47 4.34
N GLY A 61 -11.20 1.35 3.50
CA GLY A 61 -12.49 2.01 3.75
C GLY A 61 -13.64 1.00 3.87
N PHE A 62 -13.69 0.03 2.96
CA PHE A 62 -14.68 -1.05 2.95
C PHE A 62 -14.63 -1.90 4.22
N LEU A 63 -13.45 -2.40 4.59
CA LEU A 63 -13.27 -3.27 5.76
C LEU A 63 -13.52 -2.51 7.07
N LEU A 64 -13.09 -1.25 7.18
CA LEU A 64 -13.37 -0.45 8.38
C LEU A 64 -14.85 -0.13 8.53
N ALA A 65 -15.55 0.19 7.44
CA ALA A 65 -16.98 0.38 7.46
C ALA A 65 -17.70 -0.90 7.92
N HIS A 66 -17.26 -2.07 7.44
CA HIS A 66 -17.76 -3.36 7.90
C HIS A 66 -17.57 -3.59 9.40
N VAL A 67 -16.34 -3.39 9.88
CA VAL A 67 -15.98 -3.72 11.26
C VAL A 67 -16.60 -2.72 12.25
N TYR A 68 -16.60 -1.42 11.94
CA TYR A 68 -16.91 -0.36 12.90
C TYR A 68 -18.17 0.43 12.64
N ALA A 69 -18.65 0.53 11.40
CA ALA A 69 -19.81 1.36 11.07
C ALA A 69 -21.07 0.49 10.89
N ARG A 70 -21.81 0.25 11.97
CA ARG A 70 -23.06 -0.52 11.93
C ARG A 70 -24.26 0.43 12.05
N SER A 71 -25.19 0.33 11.09
CA SER A 71 -26.45 1.10 11.10
C SER A 71 -26.22 2.61 11.23
N GLY A 72 -25.14 3.14 10.63
CA GLY A 72 -24.85 4.56 10.65
C GLY A 72 -24.28 5.10 11.96
N ARG A 73 -23.88 4.22 12.89
CA ARG A 73 -23.19 4.57 14.14
C ARG A 73 -21.87 3.80 14.25
N LEU A 74 -20.92 4.37 14.99
CA LEU A 74 -19.68 3.66 15.34
C LEU A 74 -19.97 2.62 16.43
N ARG A 75 -19.37 1.44 16.30
CA ARG A 75 -19.45 0.37 17.31
C ARG A 75 -18.65 0.69 18.57
N GLU A 76 -17.71 1.62 18.51
CA GLU A 76 -16.88 2.04 19.62
C GLU A 76 -16.56 3.53 19.55
N SER A 77 -16.01 4.08 20.63
CA SER A 77 -15.59 5.49 20.68
C SER A 77 -14.45 5.78 19.69
N ALA A 78 -14.39 7.01 19.18
CA ALA A 78 -13.33 7.45 18.28
C ALA A 78 -11.93 7.27 18.90
N ARG A 79 -11.77 7.55 20.20
CA ARG A 79 -10.52 7.32 20.93
C ARG A 79 -10.10 5.85 20.92
N SER A 80 -11.00 4.92 21.22
CA SER A 80 -10.71 3.47 21.16
C SER A 80 -10.26 3.05 19.76
N PHE A 81 -10.98 3.54 18.74
CA PHE A 81 -10.66 3.28 17.34
C PHE A 81 -9.26 3.78 16.96
N TRP A 82 -8.94 5.05 17.24
CA TRP A 82 -7.64 5.63 16.92
C TRP A 82 -6.50 4.91 17.63
N THR A 83 -6.66 4.61 18.93
CA THR A 83 -5.66 3.85 19.68
C THR A 83 -5.38 2.49 19.03
N LYS A 84 -6.41 1.73 18.64
CA LYS A 84 -6.23 0.43 17.95
C LYS A 84 -5.52 0.56 16.60
N ARG A 85 -5.87 1.59 15.83
CA ARG A 85 -5.34 1.81 14.48
C ARG A 85 -3.89 2.32 14.53
N LEU A 86 -3.61 3.28 15.40
CA LEU A 86 -2.26 3.78 15.68
C LEU A 86 -1.35 2.65 16.17
N SER A 87 -1.83 1.86 17.13
CA SER A 87 -1.05 0.72 17.68
C SER A 87 -0.78 -0.38 16.66
N ASN A 88 -1.54 -0.41 15.55
CA ASN A 88 -1.33 -1.37 14.47
C ASN A 88 -0.36 -0.87 13.40
N LEU A 89 -0.41 0.42 13.05
CA LEU A 89 0.46 0.99 12.01
C LEU A 89 1.82 1.47 12.54
N TYR A 90 1.84 2.10 13.71
CA TYR A 90 3.03 2.81 14.19
C TYR A 90 4.23 1.89 14.45
N PRO A 91 4.09 0.71 15.10
CA PRO A 91 5.22 -0.20 15.28
C PRO A 91 5.79 -0.69 13.95
N LEU A 92 4.92 -1.02 12.99
CA LEU A 92 5.32 -1.46 11.66
C LEU A 92 6.12 -0.38 10.94
N HIS A 93 5.65 0.88 11.01
CA HIS A 93 6.33 2.02 10.41
C HIS A 93 7.73 2.23 11.01
N LEU A 94 7.84 2.28 12.33
CA LEU A 94 9.14 2.48 12.99
C LEU A 94 10.12 1.34 12.72
N PHE A 95 9.68 0.09 12.76
CA PHE A 95 10.55 -1.05 12.45
C PHE A 95 11.01 -1.03 10.99
N SER A 96 10.12 -0.71 10.06
CA SER A 96 10.49 -0.60 8.65
C SER A 96 11.44 0.57 8.38
N LEU A 97 11.19 1.72 9.00
CA LEU A 97 12.08 2.89 8.91
C LEU A 97 13.47 2.56 9.45
N LEU A 98 13.54 1.95 10.63
CA LEU A 98 14.80 1.53 11.25
C LEU A 98 15.53 0.50 10.38
N LEU A 99 14.83 -0.53 9.89
CA LEU A 99 15.42 -1.53 9.00
C LEU A 99 16.00 -0.88 7.73
N SER A 100 15.29 0.07 7.14
CA SER A 100 15.73 0.75 5.92
C SER A 100 17.00 1.56 6.17
N ILE A 101 17.06 2.31 7.28
CA ILE A 101 18.26 3.04 7.69
C ILE A 101 19.42 2.09 7.94
N LEU A 102 19.20 0.99 8.67
CA LEU A 102 20.24 0.00 8.97
C LEU A 102 20.77 -0.68 7.71
N VAL A 103 19.90 -1.04 6.76
CA VAL A 103 20.30 -1.63 5.48
C VAL A 103 21.14 -0.63 4.67
N LEU A 104 20.72 0.63 4.57
CA LEU A 104 21.49 1.65 3.86
C LEU A 104 22.88 1.87 4.49
N LEU A 105 22.95 2.00 5.82
CA LEU A 105 24.22 2.16 6.53
C LEU A 105 25.12 0.94 6.38
N ALA A 106 24.58 -0.27 6.47
CA ALA A 106 25.34 -1.50 6.31
C ALA A 106 25.91 -1.63 4.89
N LEU A 107 25.11 -1.37 3.86
CA LEU A 107 25.59 -1.43 2.46
C LEU A 107 26.62 -0.36 2.15
N SER A 108 26.44 0.87 2.67
CA SER A 108 27.41 1.96 2.54
C SER A 108 28.73 1.61 3.23
N HIS A 109 28.69 1.13 4.47
CA HIS A 109 29.89 0.74 5.24
C HIS A 109 30.62 -0.46 4.64
N LEU A 110 29.87 -1.45 4.13
CA LEU A 110 30.44 -2.64 3.51
C LEU A 110 30.82 -2.41 2.04
N GLY A 111 30.51 -1.26 1.45
CA GLY A 111 30.86 -0.94 0.06
C GLY A 111 30.17 -1.84 -0.97
N ILE A 112 28.94 -2.31 -0.71
CA ILE A 112 28.24 -3.27 -1.57
C ILE A 112 27.25 -2.55 -2.50
N GLY A 113 27.65 -2.30 -3.75
CA GLY A 113 26.75 -1.85 -4.84
C GLY A 113 27.27 -0.67 -5.68
N PRO A 114 26.66 -0.39 -6.85
CA PRO A 114 27.19 0.56 -7.84
C PRO A 114 26.89 2.06 -7.59
N ASP A 115 26.29 2.46 -6.46
CA ASP A 115 25.92 3.86 -6.17
C ASP A 115 26.01 4.17 -4.66
N LEU A 116 27.19 3.93 -4.06
CA LEU A 116 27.38 4.07 -2.61
C LEU A 116 27.24 5.53 -2.13
N ASP A 117 27.48 6.49 -3.01
CA ASP A 117 27.27 7.93 -2.78
C ASP A 117 25.78 8.28 -2.57
N LYS A 118 24.89 7.51 -3.20
CA LYS A 118 23.43 7.62 -3.07
C LYS A 118 22.86 6.75 -1.96
N ALA A 119 23.63 5.81 -1.42
CA ALA A 119 23.24 4.91 -0.33
C ALA A 119 23.25 5.61 1.05
N THR A 120 22.61 6.78 1.12
CA THR A 120 22.57 7.65 2.30
C THR A 120 21.15 8.14 2.57
N PRO A 121 20.74 8.33 3.84
CA PRO A 121 19.45 8.93 4.18
C PRO A 121 19.23 10.34 3.63
N ARG A 122 20.29 11.02 3.17
CA ARG A 122 20.23 12.38 2.62
C ARG A 122 19.82 12.44 1.15
N PHE A 123 20.08 11.39 0.41
CA PHE A 123 19.86 11.37 -1.02
C PHE A 123 18.38 11.16 -1.30
N VAL A 124 17.82 12.02 -2.15
CA VAL A 124 16.43 11.97 -2.58
C VAL A 124 16.36 12.32 -4.06
N ILE A 125 15.27 11.90 -4.71
CA ILE A 125 14.96 12.25 -6.09
C ILE A 125 13.66 13.04 -6.08
N TYR A 126 13.68 14.22 -6.69
CA TYR A 126 12.47 15.00 -6.88
C TYR A 126 11.47 14.27 -7.80
N ASP A 127 10.22 14.22 -7.36
CA ASP A 127 9.15 13.52 -8.05
C ASP A 127 8.55 14.39 -9.17
N THR A 128 8.79 13.96 -10.41
CA THR A 128 8.39 14.67 -11.62
C THR A 128 7.92 13.66 -12.67
N ASN A 129 6.88 14.03 -13.43
CA ASN A 129 6.48 13.31 -14.63
C ASN A 129 6.72 14.14 -15.89
N GLU A 130 7.60 15.15 -15.82
CA GLU A 130 8.08 15.88 -17.00
C GLU A 130 9.02 15.04 -17.85
N VAL A 131 9.10 15.37 -19.15
CA VAL A 131 10.01 14.72 -20.09
C VAL A 131 11.46 14.85 -19.63
N LEU A 132 11.83 16.01 -19.08
CA LEU A 132 13.16 16.25 -18.51
C LEU A 132 13.52 15.25 -17.41
N GLY A 133 12.55 14.77 -16.62
CA GLY A 133 12.82 13.76 -15.59
C GLY A 133 13.30 12.42 -16.16
N ARG A 134 12.95 12.12 -17.41
CA ARG A 134 13.35 10.89 -18.11
C ARG A 134 14.61 11.08 -18.94
N THR A 135 14.80 12.25 -19.55
CA THR A 135 15.94 12.53 -20.43
C THR A 135 17.15 13.09 -19.68
N HIS A 136 16.93 13.78 -18.55
CA HIS A 136 17.94 14.44 -17.73
C HIS A 136 17.71 14.17 -16.22
N PRO A 137 17.75 12.89 -15.79
CA PRO A 137 17.48 12.51 -14.39
C PRO A 137 18.42 13.17 -13.38
N GLU A 138 19.63 13.55 -13.80
CA GLU A 138 20.63 14.26 -13.00
C GLU A 138 20.12 15.59 -12.43
N LEU A 139 19.19 16.26 -13.12
CA LEU A 139 18.62 17.54 -12.69
C LEU A 139 17.67 17.41 -11.50
N PHE A 140 17.24 16.20 -11.18
CA PHE A 140 16.27 15.91 -10.13
C PHE A 140 16.89 15.22 -8.92
N LEU A 141 18.21 15.01 -8.93
CA LEU A 141 18.96 14.47 -7.81
C LEU A 141 19.16 15.56 -6.76
N HIS A 142 18.92 15.24 -5.49
CA HIS A 142 19.06 16.20 -4.40
C HIS A 142 19.65 15.56 -3.14
N TRP A 143 20.53 16.28 -2.48
CA TRP A 143 21.05 15.92 -1.17
C TRP A 143 20.48 16.88 -0.14
N MET A 144 19.66 16.34 0.75
CA MET A 144 19.02 17.12 1.79
C MET A 144 20.06 17.82 2.67
N SER A 145 19.86 19.13 2.85
CA SER A 145 20.52 19.93 3.87
C SER A 145 20.22 19.42 5.28
N ASN A 146 20.96 19.87 6.29
CA ASN A 146 20.71 19.49 7.69
C ASN A 146 19.28 19.84 8.13
N THR A 147 18.78 21.00 7.69
CA THR A 147 17.40 21.44 7.99
C THR A 147 16.38 20.53 7.33
N GLU A 148 16.53 20.22 6.04
CA GLU A 148 15.61 19.32 5.32
C GLU A 148 15.62 17.91 5.92
N LEU A 149 16.79 17.37 6.25
CA LEU A 149 16.91 16.07 6.88
C LEU A 149 16.22 16.05 8.26
N PHE A 150 16.41 17.09 9.06
CA PHE A 150 15.79 17.22 10.37
C PHE A 150 14.26 17.29 10.26
N LEU A 151 13.75 18.16 9.37
CA LEU A 151 12.32 18.28 9.11
C LEU A 151 11.72 16.97 8.59
N ASN A 152 12.36 16.33 7.61
CA ASN A 152 11.88 15.06 7.09
C ASN A 152 11.91 13.93 8.14
N SER A 153 12.89 13.92 9.04
CA SER A 153 12.93 12.97 10.15
C SER A 153 11.73 13.15 11.10
N ILE A 154 11.37 14.40 11.41
CA ILE A 154 10.15 14.70 12.18
C ILE A 154 8.91 14.22 11.43
N LEU A 155 8.80 14.52 10.13
CA LEU A 155 7.66 14.08 9.32
C LEU A 155 7.53 12.55 9.33
N GLN A 156 8.65 11.81 9.23
CA GLN A 156 8.63 10.35 9.29
C GLN A 156 8.20 9.84 10.65
N ILE A 157 8.74 10.39 11.75
CA ILE A 157 8.35 9.98 13.11
C ILE A 157 6.87 10.26 13.36
N LEU A 158 6.32 11.33 12.81
CA LEU A 158 4.91 11.70 12.98
C LEU A 158 3.97 11.06 11.96
N LEU A 159 4.46 10.21 11.04
CA LEU A 159 3.68 9.67 9.92
C LEU A 159 3.05 10.77 9.04
N LEU A 160 3.78 11.85 8.79
CA LEU A 160 3.38 13.02 7.99
C LEU A 160 4.19 13.16 6.68
N GLN A 161 5.07 12.22 6.36
CA GLN A 161 5.93 12.29 5.17
C GLN A 161 5.17 12.34 3.84
N ALA A 162 3.94 11.80 3.75
CA ALA A 162 3.16 11.85 2.51
C ALA A 162 2.67 13.26 2.14
N TRP A 163 2.73 14.21 3.07
CA TRP A 163 2.39 15.61 2.83
C TRP A 163 3.50 16.38 2.11
N ASN A 164 4.74 15.87 2.09
CA ASN A 164 5.83 16.46 1.32
C ASN A 164 5.61 16.17 -0.18
N PRO A 165 5.35 17.17 -1.03
CA PRO A 165 5.05 16.95 -2.43
C PRO A 165 6.29 16.84 -3.32
N TYR A 166 7.49 16.99 -2.76
CA TYR A 166 8.71 17.10 -3.54
C TYR A 166 9.39 15.76 -3.76
N TYR A 167 9.52 14.95 -2.72
CA TYR A 167 10.26 13.69 -2.79
C TYR A 167 9.85 12.73 -1.68
N LEU A 168 10.29 11.48 -1.80
CA LEU A 168 10.14 10.44 -0.78
C LEU A 168 11.48 10.20 -0.08
N THR A 169 11.45 9.95 1.22
CA THR A 169 12.66 9.82 2.06
C THR A 169 12.72 8.46 2.76
N PHE A 170 13.94 7.98 3.03
CA PHE A 170 14.30 6.77 3.79
C PHE A 170 13.75 5.43 3.25
N ASN A 171 12.44 5.30 3.18
CA ASN A 171 11.73 4.14 2.62
C ASN A 171 10.51 4.66 1.85
N ALA A 172 10.69 4.78 0.53
CA ALA A 172 9.75 5.48 -0.33
C ALA A 172 8.31 4.96 -0.22
N PRO A 173 8.02 3.63 -0.28
CA PRO A 173 6.67 3.11 -0.11
C PRO A 173 5.93 3.58 1.15
N LEU A 174 6.61 3.90 2.27
CA LEU A 174 5.96 4.22 3.54
C LEU A 174 5.05 5.46 3.52
N TRP A 175 5.04 6.26 2.44
CA TRP A 175 4.07 7.33 2.23
C TRP A 175 2.62 6.83 2.35
N SER A 176 2.34 5.59 1.94
CA SER A 176 0.98 5.06 1.99
C SER A 176 0.49 4.86 3.42
N LEU A 177 1.39 4.55 4.37
CA LEU A 177 1.05 4.42 5.80
C LEU A 177 0.72 5.78 6.43
N SER A 178 1.43 6.83 6.02
CA SER A 178 1.13 8.21 6.40
C SER A 178 -0.26 8.63 5.90
N THR A 179 -0.57 8.32 4.64
CA THR A 179 -1.90 8.53 4.05
C THR A 179 -3.00 7.75 4.78
N LEU A 180 -2.74 6.49 5.08
CA LEU A 180 -3.67 5.61 5.79
C LEU A 180 -3.92 6.08 7.23
N MET A 181 -2.91 6.66 7.90
CA MET A 181 -3.09 7.27 9.22
C MET A 181 -4.08 8.43 9.16
N PHE A 182 -3.95 9.32 8.17
CA PHE A 182 -4.90 10.41 7.96
C PHE A 182 -6.33 9.88 7.71
N PHE A 183 -6.49 8.83 6.91
CA PHE A 183 -7.81 8.19 6.71
C PHE A 183 -8.41 7.68 8.00
N TYR A 184 -7.59 7.10 8.88
CA TYR A 184 -8.03 6.65 10.19
C TYR A 184 -8.42 7.81 11.10
N LEU A 185 -7.72 8.94 11.04
CA LEU A 185 -8.13 10.14 11.76
C LEU A 185 -9.50 10.65 11.28
N ALA A 186 -9.74 10.67 9.97
CA ALA A 186 -11.00 11.11 9.38
C ALA A 186 -12.17 10.13 9.63
N PHE A 187 -11.91 8.82 9.69
CA PHE A 187 -12.91 7.76 9.66
C PHE A 187 -14.06 7.93 10.67
N PRO A 188 -13.83 8.15 11.99
CA PRO A 188 -14.91 8.28 12.97
C PRO A 188 -15.90 9.41 12.66
N PHE A 189 -15.44 10.45 11.97
CA PHE A 189 -16.27 11.61 11.62
C PHE A 189 -17.04 11.35 10.32
N VAL A 190 -16.38 10.83 9.28
CA VAL A 190 -16.99 10.71 7.95
C VAL A 190 -17.85 9.46 7.81
N ALA A 191 -17.41 8.31 8.34
CA ALA A 191 -18.06 7.02 8.09
C ALA A 191 -19.52 6.95 8.59
N PRO A 192 -19.88 7.44 9.79
CA PRO A 192 -21.27 7.44 10.25
C PRO A 192 -22.20 8.28 9.36
N ARG A 193 -21.70 9.39 8.81
CA ARG A 193 -22.48 10.26 7.91
C ARG A 193 -22.72 9.59 6.57
N LEU A 194 -21.66 9.03 5.96
CA LEU A 194 -21.75 8.29 4.70
C LEU A 194 -22.67 7.05 4.82
N MET A 195 -22.58 6.32 5.93
CA MET A 195 -23.41 5.13 6.18
C MET A 195 -24.89 5.44 6.41
N ARG A 196 -25.22 6.59 6.99
CA ARG A 196 -26.61 7.04 7.15
C ARG A 196 -27.23 7.57 5.87
N SER A 197 -26.44 7.99 4.88
CA SER A 197 -26.97 8.53 3.63
C SER A 197 -27.93 7.53 2.96
N ARG A 198 -29.12 8.01 2.59
CA ARG A 198 -30.10 7.23 1.80
C ARG A 198 -29.69 7.14 0.32
N HIS A 199 -28.99 8.15 -0.19
CA HIS A 199 -28.60 8.25 -1.60
C HIS A 199 -27.11 7.93 -1.81
N LYS A 200 -26.67 6.76 -1.32
CA LYS A 200 -25.25 6.35 -1.36
C LYS A 200 -24.63 6.41 -2.75
N TRP A 201 -25.38 6.02 -3.79
CA TRP A 201 -24.96 6.13 -5.19
C TRP A 201 -24.67 7.57 -5.62
N LYS A 202 -25.53 8.54 -5.26
CA LYS A 202 -25.31 9.97 -5.56
C LYS A 202 -24.09 10.53 -4.83
N VAL A 203 -23.92 10.14 -3.56
CA VAL A 203 -22.73 10.55 -2.79
C VAL A 203 -21.46 9.92 -3.38
N LEU A 204 -21.51 8.67 -3.82
CA LEU A 204 -20.37 8.01 -4.48
C LEU A 204 -20.01 8.70 -5.79
N ALA A 205 -21.00 9.04 -6.61
CA ALA A 205 -20.79 9.81 -7.83
C ALA A 205 -20.17 11.19 -7.54
N LEU A 206 -20.65 11.90 -6.51
CA LEU A 206 -20.06 13.17 -6.08
C LEU A 206 -18.60 13.00 -5.62
N VAL A 207 -18.31 12.00 -4.80
CA VAL A 207 -16.93 11.69 -4.34
C VAL A 207 -16.03 11.42 -5.54
N TRP A 208 -16.52 10.66 -6.53
CA TRP A 208 -15.77 10.35 -7.75
C TRP A 208 -15.51 11.59 -8.61
N LEU A 209 -16.53 12.43 -8.83
CA LEU A 209 -16.38 13.68 -9.59
C LEU A 209 -15.42 14.65 -8.90
N VAL A 210 -15.53 14.83 -7.58
CA VAL A 210 -14.60 15.65 -6.80
C VAL A 210 -13.17 15.11 -6.90
N TYR A 211 -13.00 13.80 -6.92
CA TYR A 211 -11.68 13.18 -7.06
C TYR A 211 -11.01 13.45 -8.42
N LEU A 212 -11.82 13.59 -9.48
CA LEU A 212 -11.34 13.90 -10.83
C LEU A 212 -10.95 15.37 -11.01
N VAL A 213 -11.41 16.29 -10.15
CA VAL A 213 -11.13 17.72 -10.33
C VAL A 213 -9.62 18.05 -10.30
N PRO A 214 -8.84 17.66 -9.27
CA PRO A 214 -7.41 17.97 -9.24
C PRO A 214 -6.58 17.46 -10.44
N PRO A 215 -6.69 16.18 -10.87
CA PRO A 215 -5.94 15.71 -12.04
C PRO A 215 -6.41 16.36 -13.33
N VAL A 216 -7.71 16.67 -13.50
CA VAL A 216 -8.20 17.40 -14.68
C VAL A 216 -7.60 18.81 -14.74
N LEU A 217 -7.51 19.51 -13.61
CA LEU A 217 -6.88 20.84 -13.56
C LEU A 217 -5.40 20.78 -13.93
N VAL A 218 -4.65 19.81 -13.38
CA VAL A 218 -3.22 19.61 -13.70
C VAL A 218 -3.01 19.25 -15.17
N VAL A 219 -3.90 18.44 -15.75
CA VAL A 219 -3.85 18.11 -17.18
C VAL A 219 -4.16 19.35 -18.03
N ALA A 220 -5.17 20.14 -17.66
CA ALA A 220 -5.56 21.34 -18.38
C ALA A 220 -4.52 22.46 -18.31
N SER A 221 -3.75 22.54 -17.23
CA SER A 221 -2.65 23.49 -17.05
C SER A 221 -1.29 22.94 -17.48
N GLU A 222 -1.24 21.74 -18.06
CA GLU A 222 -0.02 21.02 -18.46
C GLU A 222 1.07 20.95 -17.37
N SER A 223 0.68 20.95 -16.10
CA SER A 223 1.62 21.10 -14.98
C SER A 223 2.10 19.73 -14.46
N TYR A 224 2.87 19.01 -15.27
CA TYR A 224 3.22 17.60 -15.02
C TYR A 224 4.47 17.40 -14.16
N GLY A 225 5.11 18.47 -13.72
CA GLY A 225 6.31 18.43 -12.87
C GLY A 225 6.04 18.52 -11.37
N ILE A 226 7.03 19.06 -10.68
CA ILE A 226 6.99 19.38 -9.25
C ILE A 226 6.16 20.66 -9.05
N PRO A 227 5.32 20.76 -8.00
CA PRO A 227 5.03 19.78 -6.96
C PRO A 227 3.83 18.86 -7.28
N TRP A 228 3.20 19.03 -8.44
CA TRP A 228 1.91 18.43 -8.77
C TRP A 228 1.94 16.92 -8.88
N THR A 229 3.03 16.36 -9.41
CA THR A 229 3.25 14.90 -9.45
C THR A 229 3.15 14.30 -8.07
N GLY A 230 3.95 14.82 -7.13
CA GLY A 230 3.92 14.33 -5.76
C GLY A 230 2.63 14.62 -5.03
N LEU A 231 2.03 15.80 -5.20
CA LEU A 231 0.73 16.11 -4.60
C LEU A 231 -0.33 15.08 -5.01
N LEU A 232 -0.52 14.86 -6.30
CA LEU A 232 -1.54 13.94 -6.79
C LEU A 232 -1.22 12.47 -6.52
N HIS A 233 0.06 12.10 -6.42
CA HIS A 233 0.45 10.74 -6.12
C HIS A 233 0.13 10.38 -4.66
N ARG A 234 0.57 11.21 -3.71
CA ARG A 234 0.67 10.79 -2.29
C ARG A 234 -0.08 11.66 -1.30
N ASN A 235 -0.56 12.85 -1.66
CA ASN A 235 -1.14 13.74 -0.65
C ASN A 235 -2.39 13.11 0.00
N PRO A 236 -2.44 12.99 1.34
CA PRO A 236 -3.54 12.28 1.98
C PRO A 236 -4.92 12.88 1.76
N LEU A 237 -5.03 14.21 1.56
CA LEU A 237 -6.29 14.85 1.27
C LEU A 237 -6.78 14.52 -0.15
N LEU A 238 -5.88 14.58 -1.13
CA LEU A 238 -6.21 14.29 -2.53
C LEU A 238 -6.55 12.81 -2.74
N ARG A 239 -5.97 11.91 -1.94
CA ARG A 239 -6.23 10.46 -1.98
C ARG A 239 -7.45 10.02 -1.15
N LEU A 240 -7.97 10.89 -0.28
CA LEU A 240 -9.12 10.59 0.60
C LEU A 240 -10.36 10.03 -0.14
N PRO A 241 -10.74 10.51 -1.34
CA PRO A 241 -11.92 10.00 -2.05
C PRO A 241 -11.94 8.48 -2.27
N GLU A 242 -10.78 7.83 -2.43
CA GLU A 242 -10.70 6.39 -2.61
C GLU A 242 -11.18 5.63 -1.36
N PHE A 243 -10.71 6.09 -0.20
CA PHE A 243 -11.11 5.55 1.09
C PHE A 243 -12.61 5.78 1.36
N LEU A 244 -13.13 6.96 1.04
CA LEU A 244 -14.56 7.27 1.16
C LEU A 244 -15.40 6.43 0.19
N GLY A 245 -14.90 6.22 -1.03
CA GLY A 245 -15.50 5.32 -2.02
C GLY A 245 -15.63 3.90 -1.47
N GLY A 246 -14.59 3.39 -0.82
CA GLY A 246 -14.60 2.10 -0.13
C GLY A 246 -15.69 1.98 0.96
N ILE A 247 -15.82 3.03 1.79
CA ILE A 247 -16.88 3.10 2.82
C ILE A 247 -18.26 3.02 2.17
N LEU A 248 -18.51 3.83 1.13
CA LEU A 248 -19.79 3.87 0.41
C LEU A 248 -20.08 2.56 -0.32
N ALA A 249 -19.08 1.95 -0.95
CA ALA A 249 -19.16 0.65 -1.61
C ALA A 249 -19.60 -0.45 -0.63
N TYR A 250 -19.07 -0.47 0.60
CA TYR A 250 -19.55 -1.38 1.63
C TYR A 250 -21.02 -1.15 1.98
N GLY A 251 -21.44 0.10 2.15
CA GLY A 251 -22.84 0.42 2.44
C GLY A 251 -23.80 0.02 1.33
N LEU A 252 -23.38 0.14 0.07
CA LEU A 252 -24.12 -0.34 -1.10
C LEU A 252 -24.16 -1.87 -1.14
N PHE A 253 -22.99 -2.51 -1.04
CA PHE A 253 -22.84 -3.97 -1.01
C PHE A 253 -23.74 -4.62 0.03
N ARG A 254 -23.70 -4.11 1.27
CA ARG A 254 -24.58 -4.57 2.35
C ARG A 254 -26.06 -4.33 2.03
N GLY A 255 -26.41 -3.17 1.46
CA GLY A 255 -27.77 -2.86 1.06
C GLY A 255 -28.34 -3.82 0.01
N TYR A 256 -27.52 -4.28 -0.95
CA TYR A 256 -27.92 -5.31 -1.91
C TYR A 256 -28.08 -6.69 -1.24
N ARG A 257 -27.13 -7.06 -0.37
CA ARG A 257 -27.18 -8.33 0.37
C ARG A 257 -28.37 -8.43 1.33
N ASP A 258 -28.67 -7.37 2.07
CA ASP A 258 -29.80 -7.31 3.01
C ASP A 258 -31.15 -7.46 2.27
N ARG A 259 -31.20 -7.14 0.97
CA ARG A 259 -32.37 -7.35 0.09
C ARG A 259 -32.39 -8.72 -0.60
N GLY A 260 -31.41 -9.59 -0.33
CA GLY A 260 -31.28 -10.88 -1.00
C GLY A 260 -30.91 -10.79 -2.49
N LEU A 261 -30.42 -9.63 -2.95
CA LEU A 261 -30.02 -9.43 -4.34
C LEU A 261 -28.61 -9.99 -4.54
N ALA A 262 -28.51 -11.16 -5.15
CA ALA A 262 -27.26 -11.75 -5.60
C ALA A 262 -27.12 -11.60 -7.12
N PRO A 263 -25.95 -11.19 -7.64
CA PRO A 263 -25.74 -11.12 -9.09
C PRO A 263 -25.80 -12.52 -9.69
N GLY A 264 -26.54 -12.68 -10.79
CA GLY A 264 -26.52 -13.91 -11.58
C GLY A 264 -25.13 -14.14 -12.21
N ARG A 265 -24.83 -15.39 -12.60
CA ARG A 265 -23.52 -15.78 -13.14
C ARG A 265 -23.09 -14.94 -14.36
N GLY A 266 -24.02 -14.62 -15.26
CA GLY A 266 -23.74 -13.78 -16.44
C GLY A 266 -23.35 -12.35 -16.07
N LEU A 267 -24.09 -11.72 -15.14
CA LEU A 267 -23.75 -10.39 -14.62
C LEU A 267 -22.39 -10.42 -13.92
N LEU A 268 -22.13 -11.45 -13.11
CA LEU A 268 -20.84 -11.61 -12.42
C LEU A 268 -19.69 -11.69 -13.42
N ALA A 269 -19.81 -12.52 -14.47
CA ALA A 269 -18.81 -12.64 -15.52
C ALA A 269 -18.62 -11.31 -16.27
N GLY A 270 -19.70 -10.58 -16.58
CA GLY A 270 -19.63 -9.26 -17.20
C GLY A 270 -18.93 -8.21 -16.32
N LEU A 271 -19.19 -8.21 -15.00
CA LEU A 271 -18.52 -7.31 -14.06
C LEU A 271 -17.03 -7.63 -13.90
N VAL A 272 -16.67 -8.92 -13.88
CA VAL A 272 -15.25 -9.35 -13.88
C VAL A 272 -14.57 -8.92 -15.18
N ALA A 273 -15.20 -9.16 -16.32
CA ALA A 273 -14.68 -8.75 -17.62
C ALA A 273 -14.49 -7.23 -17.70
N LEU A 274 -15.42 -6.44 -17.13
CA LEU A 274 -15.29 -4.99 -17.06
C LEU A 274 -14.08 -4.54 -16.24
N VAL A 275 -13.82 -5.16 -15.08
CA VAL A 275 -12.63 -4.83 -14.27
C VAL A 275 -11.35 -5.18 -15.01
N VAL A 276 -11.30 -6.36 -15.64
CA VAL A 276 -10.14 -6.81 -16.42
C VAL A 276 -9.91 -5.88 -17.61
N ALA A 277 -10.96 -5.55 -18.37
CA ALA A 277 -10.86 -4.63 -19.50
C ALA A 277 -10.41 -3.23 -19.05
N ALA A 278 -10.95 -2.70 -17.95
CA ALA A 278 -10.54 -1.41 -17.40
C ALA A 278 -9.05 -1.40 -17.01
N PHE A 279 -8.56 -2.50 -16.42
CA PHE A 279 -7.14 -2.65 -16.08
C PHE A 279 -6.26 -2.69 -17.34
N LEU A 280 -6.61 -3.52 -18.33
CA LEU A 280 -5.83 -3.66 -19.58
C LEU A 280 -5.84 -2.38 -20.41
N VAL A 281 -6.98 -1.68 -20.49
CA VAL A 281 -7.07 -0.37 -21.17
C VAL A 281 -6.24 0.66 -20.43
N ALA A 282 -6.29 0.70 -19.10
CA ALA A 282 -5.45 1.61 -18.32
C ALA A 282 -3.96 1.32 -18.51
N ASP A 283 -3.58 0.05 -18.58
CA ASP A 283 -2.20 -0.36 -18.80
C ASP A 283 -1.70 0.12 -20.16
N TYR A 284 -2.50 -0.12 -21.20
CA TYR A 284 -2.22 0.38 -22.55
C TYR A 284 -2.12 1.92 -22.59
N LEU A 285 -3.08 2.63 -21.99
CA LEU A 285 -3.07 4.10 -21.97
C LEU A 285 -1.90 4.66 -21.14
N PHE A 286 -1.49 3.97 -20.08
CA PHE A 286 -0.37 4.38 -19.24
C PHE A 286 0.99 4.16 -19.93
N THR A 287 1.15 3.04 -20.62
CA THR A 287 2.41 2.63 -21.25
C THR A 287 2.59 3.22 -22.64
N GLN A 288 1.52 3.27 -23.44
CA GLN A 288 1.54 3.71 -24.85
C GLN A 288 0.85 5.05 -25.09
N GLY A 289 0.04 5.51 -24.13
CA GLY A 289 -0.73 6.74 -24.28
C GLY A 289 0.05 8.02 -23.93
N ALA A 290 -0.63 9.14 -24.05
CA ALA A 290 -0.10 10.44 -23.68
C ALA A 290 0.10 10.62 -22.17
N LYS A 291 1.03 11.52 -21.79
CA LYS A 291 1.43 11.80 -20.40
C LYS A 291 0.28 12.16 -19.45
N HIS A 292 -0.82 12.73 -19.95
CA HIS A 292 -1.97 13.10 -19.12
C HIS A 292 -2.70 11.89 -18.52
N TRP A 293 -2.60 10.71 -19.15
CA TRP A 293 -3.19 9.49 -18.62
C TRP A 293 -2.63 9.10 -17.27
N TYR A 294 -1.35 9.41 -17.00
CA TYR A 294 -0.73 9.21 -15.70
C TYR A 294 -1.60 9.79 -14.58
N PHE A 295 -2.00 11.05 -14.68
CA PHE A 295 -2.72 11.75 -13.62
C PHE A 295 -4.17 11.28 -13.48
N LEU A 296 -4.86 11.09 -14.61
CA LEU A 296 -6.27 10.67 -14.63
C LEU A 296 -6.45 9.23 -14.16
N LEU A 297 -5.59 8.31 -14.61
CA LEU A 297 -5.64 6.90 -14.18
C LEU A 297 -5.23 6.77 -12.71
N HIS A 298 -4.22 7.53 -12.28
CA HIS A 298 -3.78 7.53 -10.90
C HIS A 298 -4.84 8.09 -9.94
N ASN A 299 -5.62 9.10 -10.37
CA ASN A 299 -6.60 9.78 -9.55
C ASN A 299 -7.98 9.85 -10.23
N GLY A 300 -8.91 9.05 -9.74
CA GLY A 300 -10.32 9.13 -10.12
C GLY A 300 -10.75 8.13 -11.18
N LEU A 301 -10.10 8.08 -12.34
CA LEU A 301 -10.67 7.35 -13.49
C LEU A 301 -10.85 5.85 -13.23
N LEU A 302 -9.93 5.23 -12.47
CA LEU A 302 -10.00 3.82 -12.10
C LEU A 302 -10.79 3.51 -10.82
N LEU A 303 -11.27 4.53 -10.11
CA LEU A 303 -12.00 4.32 -8.84
C LEU A 303 -13.20 3.36 -9.00
N PRO A 304 -14.06 3.46 -10.03
CA PRO A 304 -15.17 2.52 -10.19
C PRO A 304 -14.71 1.05 -10.34
N ALA A 305 -13.65 0.80 -11.12
CA ALA A 305 -13.10 -0.53 -11.32
C ALA A 305 -12.49 -1.10 -10.03
N GLN A 306 -11.80 -0.26 -9.25
CA GLN A 306 -11.22 -0.65 -7.95
C GLN A 306 -12.30 -0.99 -6.93
N LEU A 307 -13.36 -0.18 -6.83
CA LEU A 307 -14.50 -0.46 -5.95
C LEU A 307 -15.24 -1.72 -6.36
N LEU A 308 -15.43 -1.93 -7.66
CA LEU A 308 -16.04 -3.13 -8.20
C LEU A 308 -15.20 -4.36 -7.88
N LEU A 309 -13.88 -4.30 -8.06
CA LEU A 309 -12.96 -5.38 -7.68
C LEU A 309 -13.10 -5.75 -6.19
N VAL A 310 -13.12 -4.75 -5.30
CA VAL A 310 -13.34 -4.99 -3.86
C VAL A 310 -14.70 -5.66 -3.61
N CYS A 311 -15.78 -5.17 -4.22
CA CYS A 311 -17.10 -5.79 -4.08
C CYS A 311 -17.15 -7.23 -4.62
N LEU A 312 -16.53 -7.49 -5.78
CA LEU A 312 -16.46 -8.81 -6.38
C LEU A 312 -15.69 -9.79 -5.48
N CYS A 313 -14.56 -9.38 -4.91
CA CYS A 313 -13.78 -10.20 -3.98
C CYS A 313 -14.48 -10.38 -2.61
N ALA A 314 -15.51 -9.60 -2.30
CA ALA A 314 -16.33 -9.76 -1.09
C ALA A 314 -17.51 -10.73 -1.27
N LEU A 315 -17.84 -11.15 -2.50
CA LEU A 315 -18.95 -12.07 -2.80
C LEU A 315 -18.70 -13.55 -2.47
N PRO A 316 -17.51 -14.13 -2.72
CA PRO A 316 -17.27 -15.55 -2.49
C PRO A 316 -17.54 -15.95 -1.03
N ALA A 317 -18.23 -17.07 -0.86
CA ALA A 317 -18.45 -17.68 0.45
C ALA A 317 -17.14 -18.24 1.02
N ASP A 318 -17.15 -18.53 2.32
CA ASP A 318 -16.00 -19.14 3.00
C ASP A 318 -15.57 -20.44 2.31
N PRO A 319 -14.26 -20.62 2.02
CA PRO A 319 -13.77 -21.81 1.36
C PRO A 319 -13.91 -23.03 2.28
N LYS A 320 -14.22 -24.17 1.68
CA LYS A 320 -14.36 -25.45 2.41
C LYS A 320 -13.01 -25.99 2.90
N SER A 321 -11.92 -25.68 2.21
CA SER A 321 -10.57 -26.17 2.53
C SER A 321 -10.03 -25.58 3.84
N ALA A 322 -9.63 -26.47 4.77
CA ALA A 322 -9.02 -26.07 6.04
C ALA A 322 -7.69 -25.33 5.85
N PHE A 323 -6.89 -25.72 4.86
CA PHE A 323 -5.63 -25.07 4.52
C PHE A 323 -5.84 -23.60 4.14
N VAL A 324 -6.82 -23.34 3.25
CA VAL A 324 -7.14 -21.97 2.81
C VAL A 324 -7.64 -21.14 4.00
N ARG A 325 -8.55 -21.68 4.82
CA ARG A 325 -9.03 -20.98 6.03
C ARG A 325 -7.91 -20.66 7.03
N HIS A 326 -6.88 -21.50 7.11
CA HIS A 326 -5.73 -21.28 7.98
C HIS A 326 -4.80 -20.18 7.44
N TRP A 327 -4.44 -20.23 6.16
CA TRP A 327 -3.43 -19.35 5.59
C TRP A 327 -3.95 -17.98 5.15
N SER A 328 -5.18 -17.87 4.65
CA SER A 328 -5.70 -16.60 4.13
C SER A 328 -5.63 -15.45 5.13
N PRO A 329 -6.05 -15.60 6.41
CA PRO A 329 -5.95 -14.49 7.37
C PRO A 329 -4.50 -14.13 7.72
N ARG A 330 -3.57 -15.11 7.70
CA ARG A 330 -2.15 -14.90 8.01
C ARG A 330 -1.47 -14.11 6.89
N LEU A 331 -1.67 -14.54 5.65
CA LEU A 331 -1.16 -13.88 4.44
C LEU A 331 -1.77 -12.48 4.28
N GLY A 332 -3.09 -12.37 4.47
CA GLY A 332 -3.76 -11.09 4.53
C GLY A 332 -3.13 -10.19 5.58
N ALA A 333 -3.00 -10.63 6.84
CA ALA A 333 -2.42 -9.83 7.91
C ALA A 333 -0.98 -9.34 7.61
N ALA A 334 -0.19 -10.13 6.89
CA ALA A 334 1.17 -9.80 6.48
C ALA A 334 1.27 -8.79 5.31
N SER A 335 0.16 -8.48 4.62
CA SER A 335 0.15 -7.53 3.47
C SER A 335 0.77 -6.16 3.77
N LEU A 336 0.49 -5.58 4.94
CA LEU A 336 1.09 -4.30 5.35
C LEU A 336 2.59 -4.45 5.60
N SER A 337 3.01 -5.60 6.14
CA SER A 337 4.43 -5.91 6.32
C SER A 337 5.15 -6.10 4.98
N LEU A 338 4.53 -6.79 4.01
CA LEU A 338 5.05 -6.88 2.63
C LEU A 338 5.24 -5.48 2.05
N PHE A 339 4.21 -4.65 2.15
CA PHE A 339 4.26 -3.29 1.63
C PHE A 339 5.36 -2.45 2.30
N ALA A 340 5.56 -2.58 3.62
CA ALA A 340 6.55 -1.78 4.33
C ALA A 340 8.00 -2.28 4.19
N LEU A 341 8.22 -3.58 4.00
CA LEU A 341 9.55 -4.19 4.12
C LEU A 341 10.17 -4.61 2.79
N HIS A 342 9.40 -4.64 1.69
CA HIS A 342 9.91 -5.20 0.44
C HIS A 342 11.11 -4.44 -0.14
N VAL A 343 11.13 -3.11 -0.13
CA VAL A 343 12.28 -2.33 -0.65
C VAL A 343 13.57 -2.60 0.12
N PRO A 344 13.64 -2.45 1.46
CA PRO A 344 14.89 -2.70 2.17
C PRO A 344 15.32 -4.17 2.10
N LEU A 345 14.38 -5.13 2.14
CA LEU A 345 14.70 -6.55 2.01
C LEU A 345 15.15 -6.93 0.59
N PHE A 346 14.54 -6.34 -0.43
CA PHE A 346 14.97 -6.51 -1.82
C PHE A 346 16.35 -5.91 -2.04
N THR A 347 16.63 -4.74 -1.47
CA THR A 347 17.94 -4.12 -1.55
C THR A 347 18.98 -5.06 -0.94
N LEU A 348 18.75 -5.62 0.25
CA LEU A 348 19.66 -6.60 0.84
C LEU A 348 19.82 -7.86 -0.03
N PHE A 349 18.71 -8.41 -0.54
CA PHE A 349 18.72 -9.64 -1.35
C PHE A 349 19.45 -9.45 -2.68
N SER A 350 19.10 -8.41 -3.44
CA SER A 350 19.68 -8.12 -4.76
C SER A 350 21.17 -7.80 -4.70
N ARG A 351 21.67 -7.27 -3.57
CA ARG A 351 23.11 -7.13 -3.33
C ARG A 351 23.76 -8.45 -2.93
N GLY A 352 23.09 -9.25 -2.10
CA GLY A 352 23.57 -10.57 -1.69
C GLY A 352 23.71 -11.56 -2.85
N GLU A 353 22.74 -11.62 -3.77
CA GLU A 353 22.82 -12.52 -4.93
C GLU A 353 24.04 -12.20 -5.82
N ARG A 354 24.39 -10.92 -5.96
CA ARG A 354 25.54 -10.49 -6.76
C ARG A 354 26.86 -10.90 -6.11
N LEU A 355 26.93 -10.86 -4.78
CA LEU A 355 28.11 -11.35 -4.03
C LEU A 355 28.28 -12.86 -4.18
N ILE A 356 27.18 -13.62 -4.13
CA ILE A 356 27.21 -15.08 -4.32
C ILE A 356 27.68 -15.45 -5.74
N ALA A 357 27.38 -14.60 -6.73
CA ALA A 357 27.80 -14.81 -8.11
C ALA A 357 29.31 -14.57 -8.35
N VAL A 358 30.05 -13.98 -7.40
CA VAL A 358 31.50 -13.78 -7.49
C VAL A 358 32.22 -14.91 -6.73
N PRO A 359 32.93 -15.83 -7.42
CA PRO A 359 33.52 -16.99 -6.77
C PRO A 359 34.73 -16.64 -5.88
N GLY A 360 34.67 -17.06 -4.61
CA GLY A 360 35.81 -17.40 -3.74
C GLY A 360 36.75 -16.28 -3.28
N ARG A 361 36.73 -15.09 -3.89
CA ARG A 361 37.72 -14.02 -3.61
C ARG A 361 37.32 -13.01 -2.53
N CYS A 362 36.09 -13.08 -2.02
CA CYS A 362 35.59 -12.09 -1.06
C CYS A 362 36.23 -12.19 0.33
N LEU A 363 36.83 -13.33 0.68
CA LEU A 363 37.57 -13.50 1.93
C LEU A 363 39.01 -12.93 1.83
N ASP A 364 39.57 -12.90 0.63
CA ASP A 364 40.95 -12.47 0.39
C ASP A 364 41.03 -10.96 0.10
N ASP A 365 40.14 -10.47 -0.76
CA ASP A 365 40.01 -9.04 -1.10
C ASP A 365 38.54 -8.64 -1.18
N TRP A 366 38.05 -8.11 -0.06
CA TRP A 366 36.67 -7.66 0.06
C TRP A 366 36.34 -6.57 -0.96
N ARG A 367 37.25 -5.62 -1.19
CA ARG A 367 37.01 -4.47 -2.08
C ARG A 367 36.95 -4.90 -3.53
N ALA A 368 37.89 -5.72 -3.98
CA ALA A 368 37.84 -6.27 -5.34
C ALA A 368 36.59 -7.12 -5.56
N CYS A 369 36.16 -7.89 -4.55
CA CYS A 369 34.91 -8.66 -4.62
C CYS A 369 33.68 -7.75 -4.76
N THR A 370 33.54 -6.71 -3.93
CA THR A 370 32.36 -5.84 -4.00
C THR A 370 32.31 -5.03 -5.29
N GLU A 371 33.45 -4.58 -5.80
CA GLU A 371 33.56 -3.91 -7.11
C GLU A 371 33.16 -4.85 -8.25
N ALA A 372 33.64 -6.11 -8.23
CA ALA A 372 33.24 -7.12 -9.21
C ALA A 372 31.74 -7.47 -9.12
N ALA A 373 31.21 -7.64 -7.91
CA ALA A 373 29.80 -7.92 -7.68
C ALA A 373 28.89 -6.75 -8.12
N ALA A 374 29.35 -5.51 -7.93
CA ALA A 374 28.61 -4.32 -8.35
C ALA A 374 28.43 -4.25 -9.88
N ALA A 375 29.40 -4.76 -10.64
CA ALA A 375 29.37 -4.82 -12.10
C ALA A 375 28.46 -5.93 -12.67
N LEU A 376 28.08 -6.92 -11.86
CA LEU A 376 27.22 -8.02 -12.32
C LEU A 376 25.73 -7.63 -12.32
N PRO A 377 24.99 -8.00 -13.39
CA PRO A 377 23.54 -7.85 -13.39
C PRO A 377 22.88 -8.83 -12.41
N SER A 378 21.72 -8.43 -11.90
CA SER A 378 20.85 -9.30 -11.10
C SER A 378 20.28 -10.43 -11.96
N SER A 379 20.06 -11.60 -11.37
CA SER A 379 19.58 -12.81 -12.06
C SER A 379 18.15 -13.16 -11.66
N LEU A 380 17.23 -13.15 -12.63
CA LEU A 380 15.82 -13.44 -12.43
C LEU A 380 15.59 -14.89 -11.94
N LEU A 381 16.57 -15.77 -12.09
CA LEU A 381 16.55 -17.13 -11.55
C LEU A 381 16.32 -17.16 -10.02
N TYR A 382 16.89 -16.21 -9.29
CA TYR A 382 16.77 -16.13 -7.82
C TYR A 382 15.50 -15.40 -7.36
N TYR A 383 14.73 -14.84 -8.29
CA TYR A 383 13.56 -14.02 -7.97
C TYR A 383 12.41 -14.81 -7.28
N PRO A 384 12.07 -16.05 -7.67
CA PRO A 384 11.10 -16.85 -6.93
C PRO A 384 11.55 -17.13 -5.49
N LEU A 385 12.85 -17.36 -5.28
CA LEU A 385 13.42 -17.53 -3.94
C LEU A 385 13.27 -16.26 -3.11
N PHE A 386 13.56 -15.09 -3.69
CA PHE A 386 13.30 -13.79 -3.04
C PHE A 386 11.85 -13.65 -2.59
N LEU A 387 10.88 -13.90 -3.47
CA LEU A 387 9.46 -13.77 -3.13
C LEU A 387 9.04 -14.71 -1.99
N MET A 388 9.51 -15.96 -2.01
CA MET A 388 9.23 -16.92 -0.94
C MET A 388 9.82 -16.48 0.40
N LEU A 389 11.09 -16.07 0.42
CA LEU A 389 11.77 -15.59 1.62
C LEU A 389 11.11 -14.31 2.16
N LEU A 390 10.73 -13.39 1.28
CA LEU A 390 10.03 -12.16 1.64
C LEU A 390 8.68 -12.47 2.31
N VAL A 391 7.85 -13.32 1.71
CA VAL A 391 6.55 -13.69 2.27
C VAL A 391 6.71 -14.38 3.62
N ALA A 392 7.62 -15.36 3.72
CA ALA A 392 7.89 -16.05 4.97
C ALA A 392 8.36 -15.08 6.07
N PHE A 393 9.30 -14.19 5.76
CA PHE A 393 9.79 -13.17 6.68
C PHE A 393 8.67 -12.22 7.12
N CYS A 394 7.87 -11.69 6.19
CA CYS A 394 6.79 -10.76 6.52
C CYS A 394 5.69 -11.41 7.39
N VAL A 395 5.36 -12.68 7.17
CA VAL A 395 4.43 -13.42 8.04
C VAL A 395 5.01 -13.55 9.46
N LEU A 396 6.26 -14.03 9.58
CA LEU A 396 6.93 -14.18 10.87
C LEU A 396 7.08 -12.84 11.59
N PHE A 397 7.49 -11.79 10.88
CA PHE A 397 7.65 -10.44 11.41
C PHE A 397 6.31 -9.86 11.88
N GLN A 398 5.24 -10.05 11.12
CA GLN A 398 3.90 -9.62 11.51
C GLN A 398 3.45 -10.32 12.81
N GLU A 399 3.66 -11.63 12.92
CA GLU A 399 3.19 -12.44 14.04
C GLU A 399 4.04 -12.30 15.31
N ARG A 400 5.37 -12.25 15.16
CA ARG A 400 6.32 -12.24 16.27
C ARG A 400 6.84 -10.85 16.62
N GLY A 401 6.86 -9.91 15.66
CA GLY A 401 7.29 -8.52 15.88
C GLY A 401 6.11 -7.58 16.13
N VAL A 402 5.28 -7.38 15.11
CA VAL A 402 4.25 -6.32 15.13
C VAL A 402 3.09 -6.64 16.08
N VAL A 403 2.55 -7.85 16.04
CA VAL A 403 1.35 -8.23 16.83
C VAL A 403 1.60 -8.14 18.35
N PRO A 404 2.73 -8.62 18.91
CA PRO A 404 3.01 -8.49 20.33
C PRO A 404 3.12 -7.02 20.79
N VAL A 405 3.84 -6.19 20.04
CA VAL A 405 3.98 -4.75 20.35
C VAL A 405 2.63 -4.05 20.27
N ARG A 406 1.81 -4.35 19.25
CA ARG A 406 0.44 -3.86 19.14
C ARG A 406 -0.40 -4.23 20.37
N LYS A 407 -0.37 -5.50 20.79
CA LYS A 407 -1.12 -5.98 21.97
C LYS A 407 -0.65 -5.29 23.24
N TRP A 408 0.64 -5.01 23.35
CA TRP A 408 1.20 -4.25 24.47
C TRP A 408 0.75 -2.79 24.47
N LEU A 409 0.84 -2.09 23.34
CA LEU A 409 0.39 -0.70 23.18
C LEU A 409 -1.09 -0.54 23.50
N VAL A 410 -1.93 -1.41 22.94
CA VAL A 410 -3.38 -1.39 23.19
C VAL A 410 -3.69 -1.57 24.67
N ARG A 411 -3.01 -2.49 25.37
CA ARG A 411 -3.22 -2.71 26.81
C ARG A 411 -2.82 -1.50 27.65
N ARG A 412 -1.77 -0.76 27.26
CA ARG A 412 -1.31 0.42 28.00
C ARG A 412 -2.10 1.69 27.71
N LEU A 413 -2.54 1.87 26.47
CA LEU A 413 -3.16 3.12 26.01
C LEU A 413 -4.69 3.12 26.14
N MET A 414 -5.31 1.95 26.36
CA MET A 414 -6.74 1.87 26.66
C MET A 414 -7.00 1.97 28.16
N PRO A 415 -8.03 2.74 28.58
CA PRO A 415 -8.47 2.70 29.96
C PRO A 415 -8.94 1.29 30.32
N ALA A 416 -8.68 0.87 31.56
CA ALA A 416 -9.16 -0.41 32.09
C ALA A 416 -10.70 -0.49 31.91
N PRO A 417 -11.25 -1.69 31.64
CA PRO A 417 -12.70 -1.86 31.63
C PRO A 417 -13.26 -1.35 32.97
N PRO A 418 -14.38 -0.61 32.98
CA PRO A 418 -15.01 -0.25 34.24
C PRO A 418 -15.26 -1.54 35.04
N LEU A 419 -14.77 -1.58 36.28
CA LEU A 419 -15.03 -2.68 37.22
C LEU A 419 -16.54 -2.93 37.19
N ALA A 420 -16.94 -4.18 36.90
CA ALA A 420 -18.32 -4.58 36.99
C ALA A 420 -18.82 -4.19 38.39
N LYS A 421 -19.84 -3.35 38.46
CA LYS A 421 -20.52 -3.05 39.72
C LYS A 421 -21.06 -4.39 40.23
N VAL A 422 -20.37 -4.98 41.21
CA VAL A 422 -20.89 -6.12 41.96
C VAL A 422 -22.22 -5.65 42.56
N PRO A 423 -23.35 -6.32 42.28
CA PRO A 423 -24.60 -5.99 42.94
C PRO A 423 -24.37 -6.10 44.45
N ARG A 424 -24.66 -5.04 45.21
CA ARG A 424 -24.68 -5.15 46.67
C ARG A 424 -25.73 -6.22 47.02
N PRO A 425 -25.38 -7.24 47.83
CA PRO A 425 -26.39 -8.16 48.35
C PRO A 425 -27.45 -7.34 49.09
N ALA A 426 -28.72 -7.65 48.79
CA ALA A 426 -29.89 -7.02 49.38
C ALA A 426 -30.05 -7.38 50.86
#